data_AF-A9VFV5-F1
#
_entry.id   AF-A9VFV5-F1
#
_cell.length_a   1.000
_cell.length_b   1.000
_cell.length_c   1.000
_cell.angle_alpha   90.00
_cell.angle_beta   90.00
_cell.angle_gamma   90.00
#
_symmetry.space_group_name_H-M   'P 1'
#
loop_
_entity.id
_entity.type
_entity.pdbx_description
1 polymer ?
#
loop_
_entity_poly.entity_id
_entity_poly.type
_entity_poly.pdbx_seq_one_letter_code
_entity_poly.pdbx_strand_id
1 'polypeptide(L)' 'MESCIVFVNGQPFLVLTVAGIEIARLEITLQVALALRVLGIPICG' A
#
# COMPACT_ATOMS: atom_id res chain seq x y z
N MET A 1 -11.18 -6.51 -5.10
CA MET A 1 -9.98 -6.48 -4.25
C MET A 1 -9.26 -5.21 -4.59
N GLU A 2 -8.99 -4.38 -3.60
CA GLU A 2 -8.29 -3.12 -3.74
C GLU A 2 -6.96 -3.20 -3.01
N SER A 3 -5.97 -2.49 -3.54
CA SER A 3 -4.63 -2.44 -2.96
C SER A 3 -4.13 -1.02 -3.03
N CYS A 4 -3.56 -0.51 -1.95
CA CYS A 4 -2.90 0.78 -1.98
C CYS A 4 -1.76 0.90 -0.98
N ILE A 5 -0.91 1.87 -1.22
CA ILE A 5 0.24 2.17 -0.37
C ILE A 5 -0.17 3.28 0.60
N VAL A 6 0.02 3.06 1.90
CA VAL A 6 -0.18 4.07 2.95
C VAL A 6 1.16 4.38 3.60
N PHE A 7 1.43 5.65 3.90
CA PHE A 7 2.61 6.07 4.66
C PHE A 7 2.21 6.42 6.08
N VAL A 8 2.71 5.67 7.07
CA VAL A 8 2.50 5.96 8.49
C VAL A 8 3.84 6.39 9.07
N ASN A 9 3.96 7.65 9.49
CA ASN A 9 5.21 8.21 10.01
C ASN A 9 6.42 8.00 9.06
N GLY A 10 6.19 8.07 7.75
CA GLY A 10 7.22 7.86 6.72
C GLY A 10 7.52 6.40 6.39
N GLN A 11 7.00 5.44 7.15
CA GLN A 11 7.08 4.01 6.84
C GLN A 11 5.97 3.62 5.85
N PRO A 12 6.29 3.06 4.67
CA PRO A 12 5.27 2.61 3.73
C PRO A 12 4.71 1.23 4.08
N PHE A 13 3.42 1.07 3.86
CA PHE A 13 2.67 -0.18 4.01
C PHE A 13 1.85 -0.45 2.75
N LEU A 14 1.84 -1.68 2.27
CA LEU A 14 0.85 -2.15 1.30
C LEU A 14 -0.39 -2.65 2.05
N VAL A 15 -1.51 -1.99 1.83
CA VAL A 15 -2.81 -2.36 2.39
C VAL A 15 -3.61 -3.10 1.32
N LEU A 16 -4.16 -4.25 1.69
CA LEU A 16 -5.06 -5.04 0.85
C LEU A 16 -6.46 -5.01 1.46
N THR A 17 -7.44 -4.66 0.63
CA THR A 17 -8.83 -4.48 1.03
C THR A 17 -9.75 -5.34 0.18
N VAL A 18 -10.70 -6.02 0.82
CA VAL A 18 -11.76 -6.81 0.16
C VAL A 18 -13.10 -6.37 0.71
N ALA A 19 -14.03 -5.97 -0.16
CA ALA A 19 -15.34 -5.47 0.23
C ALA A 19 -15.30 -4.35 1.30
N GLY A 20 -14.31 -3.45 1.21
CA GLY A 20 -14.13 -2.35 2.15
C GLY A 20 -13.49 -2.72 3.50
N ILE A 21 -13.06 -3.98 3.66
CA ILE A 21 -12.40 -4.47 4.88
C ILE A 21 -10.92 -4.67 4.60
N GLU A 22 -10.05 -4.04 5.41
CA GLU A 22 -8.61 -4.30 5.41
C GLU A 22 -8.36 -5.73 5.85
N ILE A 23 -7.83 -6.56 4.94
CA ILE A 23 -7.54 -7.98 5.20
C ILE A 23 -6.06 -8.22 5.50
N ALA A 24 -5.19 -7.33 5.04
CA ALA A 24 -3.75 -7.42 5.27
C ALA A 24 -3.09 -6.06 5.16
N ARG A 25 -2.05 -5.89 5.96
CA ARG A 25 -1.13 -4.76 5.93
C ARG A 25 0.29 -5.29 5.99
N LEU A 26 1.05 -5.02 4.94
CA LEU A 26 2.43 -5.47 4.83
C LEU A 26 3.35 -4.27 4.89
N GLU A 27 4.27 -4.25 5.85
CA GLU A 27 5.35 -3.29 5.85
C GLU A 27 6.26 -3.56 4.64
N ILE A 28 6.53 -2.51 3.86
CA ILE A 28 7.38 -2.60 2.67
C ILE A 28 8.49 -1.56 2.75
N THR A 29 9.52 -1.70 1.93
CA THR A 29 10.54 -0.66 1.81
C THR A 29 10.07 0.48 0.90
N LEU A 30 10.71 1.64 1.01
CA LEU A 30 10.45 2.76 0.10
C LEU A 30 10.67 2.38 -1.38
N GLN A 31 11.70 1.58 -1.67
CA GLN A 31 11.97 1.10 -3.04
C GLN A 31 10.81 0.26 -3.59
N VAL A 32 10.25 -0.63 -2.78
CA VAL A 32 9.07 -1.44 -3.17
C VAL A 32 7.85 -0.54 -3.37
N ALA A 33 7.62 0.42 -2.47
CA ALA A 33 6.51 1.37 -2.61
C ALA A 33 6.57 2.16 -3.93
N LEU A 34 7.76 2.66 -4.29
CA LEU A 34 7.97 3.38 -5.54
C LEU A 34 7.77 2.48 -6.77
N ALA A 35 8.28 1.24 -6.73
CA ALA A 35 8.07 0.28 -7.81
C ALA A 35 6.58 -0.05 -8.00
N LEU A 36 5.85 -0.30 -6.91
CA LEU A 36 4.41 -0.55 -6.95
C LEU A 36 3.63 0.67 -7.47
N ARG A 37 4.05 1.89 -7.12
CA ARG A 37 3.45 3.12 -7.65
C ARG A 37 3.61 3.21 -9.17
N VAL A 38 4.78 2.87 -9.71
CA VAL A 38 5.02 2.81 -11.17
C VAL A 38 4.15 1.73 -11.82
N LEU A 39 3.92 0.61 -11.14
CA LEU A 39 3.02 -0.47 -11.59
C LEU A 39 1.52 -0.12 -11.45
N GLY A 40 1.19 1.10 -11.04
CA GLY A 40 -0.20 1.59 -10.97
C GLY A 40 -0.89 1.35 -9.64
N ILE A 41 -0.19 0.87 -8.61
CA ILE A 41 -0.76 0.79 -7.26
C ILE A 41 -0.89 2.21 -6.69
N PRO A 42 -2.09 2.66 -6.31
CA PRO A 42 -2.31 4.00 -5.80
C PRO A 42 -1.66 4.19 -4.42
N ILE A 43 -1.35 5.44 -4.08
CA ILE A 43 -1.01 5.86 -2.72
C ILE A 43 -2.32 6.37 -2.11
N CYS A 44 -2.69 5.81 -0.96
CA CYS A 44 -3.81 6.22 -0.12
C CYS A 44 -3.31 7.21 0.93
N GLY A 45 -4.12 8.23 1.22
CA GLY A 45 -3.88 9.26 2.23
C GLY A 45 -4.82 9.15 3.41
#